data_AF-A0A7J3PKZ4-F1
#
_entry.id   AF-A0A7J3PKZ4-F1
#
_cell.length_a   1.000
_cell.length_b   1.000
_cell.length_c   1.000
_cell.angle_alpha   90.00
_cell.angle_beta   90.00
_cell.angle_gamma   90.00
#
_symmetry.space_group_name_H-M   'P 1'
#
loop_
_entity.id
_entity.type
_entity.pdbx_description
1 polymer ?
#
loop_
_entity_poly.entity_id
_entity_poly.type
_entity_poly.pdbx_seq_one_letter_code
_entity_poly.pdbx_strand_id
1 'polypeptide(L)'
;MPRLTLIEISKYREWTEELDSDREGLVQIKQSTIYRNLQEVFWNKNCFVLPFRYDYYIVLSNGLSEEDLRNIVEQVRDITPYGVRTVSIVHKYPVSALLKATSIIRRKEFYYEESIEDEIVVSHIDLNNITEYALETSIY
;
A
#
# COMPACT_ATOMS: atom_id res chain seq x y z
N MET A 1 -3.58 -0.22 19.46
CA MET A 1 -4.25 -0.74 18.27
C MET A 1 -3.59 -0.05 17.11
N PRO A 2 -2.84 -0.76 16.26
CA PRO A 2 -2.20 -0.15 15.11
C PRO A 2 -3.25 0.41 14.13
N ARG A 3 -2.87 1.49 13.45
CA ARG A 3 -3.61 2.04 12.30
C ARG A 3 -3.02 1.47 11.01
N LEU A 4 -3.87 0.82 10.23
CA LEU A 4 -3.54 0.37 8.88
C LEU A 4 -4.40 1.09 7.86
N THR A 5 -3.76 1.54 6.79
CA THR A 5 -4.46 2.11 5.64
C THR A 5 -4.32 1.17 4.45
N LEU A 6 -5.45 0.75 3.90
CA LEU A 6 -5.53 0.00 2.64
C LEU A 6 -5.72 1.00 1.50
N ILE A 7 -4.86 0.91 0.50
CA ILE A 7 -4.94 1.69 -0.74
C ILE A 7 -5.19 0.73 -1.88
N GLU A 8 -6.09 1.10 -2.77
CA GLU A 8 -6.38 0.39 -4.02
C GLU A 8 -6.25 1.35 -5.20
N ILE A 9 -5.54 0.96 -6.25
CA ILE A 9 -5.54 1.69 -7.51
C ILE A 9 -6.87 1.49 -8.21
N SER A 10 -7.61 2.58 -8.42
CA SER A 10 -8.89 2.56 -9.11
C SER A 10 -8.74 2.08 -10.55
N LYS A 11 -9.69 1.27 -11.04
CA LYS A 11 -9.74 0.77 -12.43
C LYS A 11 -8.40 0.17 -12.92
N TYR A 12 -7.67 -0.48 -12.02
CA TYR A 12 -6.34 -1.00 -12.31
C TYR A 12 -6.35 -1.94 -13.52
N ARG A 13 -7.33 -2.85 -13.60
CA ARG A 13 -7.43 -3.81 -14.72
C ARG A 13 -7.64 -3.09 -16.04
N GLU A 14 -8.62 -2.19 -16.10
CA GLU A 14 -8.94 -1.41 -17.28
C GLU A 14 -7.72 -0.61 -17.74
N TRP A 15 -7.04 0.06 -16.80
CA TRP A 15 -5.79 0.76 -17.08
C TRP A 15 -4.72 -0.17 -17.68
N THR A 16 -4.50 -1.37 -17.14
CA THR A 16 -3.51 -2.30 -17.70
C THR A 16 -3.89 -2.84 -19.08
N GLU A 17 -5.18 -2.92 -19.39
CA GLU A 17 -5.70 -3.36 -20.69
C GLU A 17 -5.65 -2.25 -21.76
N GLU A 18 -5.57 -0.98 -21.36
CA GLU A 18 -5.39 0.19 -22.26
C GLU A 18 -3.98 0.33 -22.83
N LEU A 19 -2.99 -0.38 -22.26
CA LEU A 19 -1.61 -0.37 -22.73
C LEU A 19 -1.46 -1.27 -23.97
N ASP A 20 -0.79 -0.76 -25.01
CA ASP A 20 -0.59 -1.41 -26.31
C ASP A 20 0.38 -2.63 -26.24
N SER A 21 0.77 -3.22 -27.38
CA SER A 21 1.73 -4.34 -27.45
C SER A 21 3.01 -4.06 -26.65
N ASP A 22 3.52 -5.06 -25.91
CA ASP A 22 4.58 -4.98 -24.88
C ASP A 22 4.17 -4.32 -23.55
N ARG A 23 2.87 -4.37 -23.22
CA ARG A 23 2.28 -3.83 -21.99
C ARG A 23 2.97 -4.25 -20.69
N GLU A 24 3.46 -5.48 -20.56
CA GLU A 24 3.94 -5.97 -19.26
C GLU A 24 5.15 -5.17 -18.76
N GLY A 25 6.11 -4.85 -19.63
CA GLY A 25 7.25 -4.02 -19.26
C GLY A 25 6.83 -2.62 -18.79
N LEU A 26 5.83 -2.03 -19.47
CA LEU A 26 5.26 -0.74 -19.08
C LEU A 26 4.49 -0.81 -17.76
N VAL A 27 3.75 -1.90 -17.53
CA VAL A 27 3.04 -2.16 -16.26
C VAL A 27 4.03 -2.25 -15.12
N GLN A 28 5.12 -3.02 -15.26
CA GLN A 28 6.14 -3.16 -14.23
C GLN A 28 6.83 -1.82 -13.89
N ILE A 29 7.17 -1.01 -14.91
CA ILE A 29 7.74 0.33 -14.72
C ILE A 29 6.76 1.24 -13.97
N LYS A 30 5.49 1.26 -14.38
CA LYS A 30 4.46 2.10 -13.76
C LYS A 30 4.15 1.66 -12.33
N GLN A 31 4.00 0.36 -12.06
CA GLN A 31 3.81 -0.19 -10.71
C GLN A 31 4.97 0.17 -9.78
N SER A 32 6.21 0.05 -10.26
CA SER A 32 7.41 0.41 -9.50
C SER A 32 7.47 1.91 -9.20
N THR A 33 7.10 2.74 -10.18
CA THR A 33 7.05 4.19 -10.03
C THR A 33 5.97 4.63 -9.04
N ILE A 34 4.76 4.05 -9.14
CA ILE A 34 3.67 4.30 -8.20
C ILE A 34 4.07 3.89 -6.79
N TYR A 35 4.67 2.71 -6.62
CA TYR A 35 5.14 2.26 -5.31
C TYR A 35 6.19 3.19 -4.71
N ARG A 36 7.21 3.60 -5.50
CA ARG A 36 8.22 4.56 -5.04
C ARG A 36 7.58 5.86 -4.56
N ASN A 37 6.69 6.43 -5.37
CA ASN A 37 6.06 7.71 -5.05
C ASN A 37 5.14 7.58 -3.82
N LEU A 38 4.39 6.47 -3.70
CA LEU A 38 3.60 6.17 -2.49
C LEU A 38 4.51 6.08 -1.26
N GLN A 39 5.63 5.37 -1.37
CA GLN A 39 6.59 5.26 -0.28
C GLN A 39 7.09 6.65 0.13
N GLU A 40 7.47 7.52 -0.82
CA GLU A 40 7.95 8.87 -0.52
C GLU A 40 6.92 9.76 0.20
N VAL A 41 5.68 9.82 -0.31
CA VAL A 41 4.64 10.68 0.29
C VAL A 41 4.23 10.23 1.69
N PHE A 42 4.15 8.91 1.92
CA PHE A 42 3.85 8.34 3.24
C PHE A 42 5.05 8.41 4.19
N TRP A 43 6.27 8.20 3.69
CA TRP A 43 7.49 8.29 4.49
C TRP A 43 7.68 9.67 5.10
N ASN A 44 7.35 10.73 4.35
CA ASN A 44 7.36 12.11 4.85
C ASN A 44 6.37 12.36 6.01
N LYS A 45 5.45 11.43 6.26
CA LYS A 45 4.52 11.41 7.39
C LYS A 45 4.83 10.31 8.41
N ASN A 46 6.08 9.80 8.42
CA ASN A 46 6.53 8.70 9.28
C ASN A 46 5.71 7.40 9.12
N CYS A 47 5.12 7.19 7.94
CA CYS A 47 4.38 5.99 7.59
C CYS A 47 5.25 5.07 6.72
N PHE A 48 4.86 3.79 6.63
CA PHE A 48 5.60 2.79 5.85
C PHE A 48 4.65 1.99 4.93
N VAL A 49 4.94 1.94 3.63
CA VAL A 49 4.10 1.25 2.64
C VAL A 49 4.66 -0.15 2.37
N LEU A 50 3.76 -1.12 2.31
CA LEU A 50 4.02 -2.50 1.92
C LEU A 50 3.27 -2.80 0.62
N PRO A 51 3.96 -3.20 -0.46
CA PRO A 51 3.30 -3.64 -1.69
C PRO A 51 2.67 -5.01 -1.44
N PHE A 52 1.42 -5.21 -1.90
CA PHE A 52 0.74 -6.50 -1.78
C PHE A 52 0.50 -7.15 -3.15
N ARG A 53 -0.46 -6.62 -3.92
CA ARG A 53 -0.75 -7.09 -5.28
C ARG A 53 -0.46 -6.03 -6.35
N TYR A 54 0.24 -4.96 -5.98
CA TYR A 54 0.51 -3.76 -6.78
C TYR A 54 -0.73 -3.00 -7.32
N ASP A 55 -1.91 -3.63 -7.37
CA ASP A 55 -3.22 -2.96 -7.38
C ASP A 55 -3.69 -2.60 -5.95
N TYR A 56 -3.11 -3.23 -4.92
CA TYR A 56 -3.31 -2.92 -3.51
C TYR A 56 -1.98 -2.70 -2.76
N TYR A 57 -2.00 -1.72 -1.86
CA TYR A 57 -0.93 -1.41 -0.92
C TYR A 57 -1.46 -1.31 0.51
N ILE A 58 -0.63 -1.72 1.47
CA ILE A 58 -0.93 -1.60 2.90
C ILE A 58 0.02 -0.57 3.48
N VAL A 59 -0.48 0.36 4.29
CA VAL A 59 0.35 1.36 4.96
C VAL A 59 0.25 1.19 6.47
N LEU A 60 1.41 1.04 7.11
CA LEU A 60 1.57 1.24 8.55
C LEU A 60 1.47 2.74 8.79
N SER A 61 0.33 3.20 9.32
CA SER A 61 -0.08 4.62 9.24
C SER A 61 -0.42 5.23 10.60
N ASN A 62 0.12 4.69 11.68
CA ASN A 62 0.00 5.27 13.02
C ASN A 62 0.44 6.75 13.03
N GLY A 63 -0.31 7.59 13.72
CA GLY A 63 -0.08 9.04 13.82
C GLY A 63 -0.50 9.85 12.60
N LEU A 64 -0.97 9.21 11.52
CA LEU A 64 -1.42 9.91 10.32
C LEU A 64 -2.85 10.43 10.51
N SER A 65 -3.02 11.75 10.44
CA SER A 65 -4.35 12.37 10.56
C SER A 65 -5.23 12.12 9.33
N GLU A 66 -6.55 12.30 9.47
CA GLU A 66 -7.47 12.26 8.32
C GLU A 66 -7.10 13.31 7.26
N GLU A 67 -6.77 14.54 7.69
CA GLU A 67 -6.39 15.63 6.80
C GLU A 67 -5.13 15.30 6.02
N ASP A 68 -4.09 14.78 6.68
CA ASP A 68 -2.87 14.34 6.00
C ASP A 68 -3.16 13.24 4.99
N LEU A 69 -4.01 12.26 5.35
CA LEU A 69 -4.37 11.19 4.44
C LEU A 69 -5.14 11.72 3.21
N ARG A 70 -6.03 12.71 3.39
CA ARG A 70 -6.72 13.38 2.27
C ARG A 70 -5.72 14.11 1.37
N ASN A 71 -4.79 14.85 1.95
CA ASN A 71 -3.75 15.55 1.20
C ASN A 71 -2.84 14.59 0.43
N ILE A 72 -2.53 13.42 0.99
CA ILE A 72 -1.79 12.37 0.29
C ILE A 72 -2.62 11.79 -0.85
N VAL A 73 -3.91 11.48 -0.62
CA VAL A 73 -4.78 10.96 -1.67
C VAL A 73 -4.85 11.90 -2.86
N GLU A 74 -4.96 13.22 -2.64
CA GLU A 74 -4.91 14.19 -3.74
C GLU A 74 -3.56 14.19 -4.47
N GLN A 75 -2.43 14.15 -3.76
CA GLN A 75 -1.11 14.02 -4.40
C GLN A 75 -0.97 12.73 -5.22
N VAL A 76 -1.55 11.63 -4.75
CA VAL A 76 -1.50 10.32 -5.40
C VAL A 76 -2.36 10.28 -6.66
N ARG A 77 -3.40 11.11 -6.77
CA ARG A 77 -4.25 11.18 -7.98
C ARG A 77 -3.45 11.62 -9.20
N ASP A 78 -2.47 12.50 -9.04
CA ASP A 78 -1.67 13.00 -10.17
C ASP A 78 -0.69 11.96 -10.73
N ILE A 79 -0.35 10.95 -9.94
CA ILE A 79 0.62 9.90 -10.30
C ILE A 79 -0.02 8.54 -10.58
N THR A 80 -1.34 8.41 -10.39
CA THR A 80 -2.11 7.21 -10.67
C THR A 80 -3.11 7.45 -11.81
N PRO A 81 -3.33 6.48 -12.71
CA PRO A 81 -4.17 6.70 -13.91
C PRO A 81 -5.61 7.13 -13.61
N TYR A 82 -6.19 6.58 -12.54
CA TYR A 82 -7.60 6.78 -12.18
C TYR A 82 -7.78 7.14 -10.70
N GLY A 83 -6.72 7.59 -10.03
CA GLY A 83 -6.73 7.82 -8.60
C GLY A 83 -6.70 6.52 -7.78
N VAL A 84 -6.98 6.67 -6.49
CA VAL A 84 -6.98 5.57 -5.52
C VAL A 84 -8.25 5.59 -4.67
N ARG A 85 -8.64 4.41 -4.20
CA ARG A 85 -9.53 4.27 -3.05
C ARG A 85 -8.71 4.01 -1.80
N THR A 86 -9.13 4.57 -0.68
CA THR A 86 -8.33 4.58 0.55
C THR A 86 -9.21 4.34 1.77
N VAL A 87 -8.82 3.39 2.60
CA VAL A 87 -9.53 3.08 3.85
C VAL A 87 -8.55 2.90 5.00
N SER A 88 -8.64 3.76 6.02
CA SER A 88 -7.82 3.71 7.23
C SER A 88 -8.62 3.19 8.42
N ILE A 89 -8.11 2.14 9.08
CA ILE A 89 -8.78 1.41 10.17
C ILE A 89 -7.83 1.24 11.35
N VAL A 90 -8.37 1.37 12.56
CA VAL A 90 -7.66 1.09 13.81
C VAL A 90 -8.19 -0.20 14.40
N HIS A 91 -7.31 -1.16 14.67
CA HIS A 91 -7.74 -2.41 15.29
C HIS A 91 -6.61 -3.08 16.06
N LYS A 92 -6.94 -3.81 17.14
CA LYS A 92 -5.97 -4.58 17.92
C LYS A 92 -5.22 -5.63 17.08
N TYR A 93 -5.92 -6.22 16.12
CA TYR A 93 -5.40 -7.25 15.23
C TYR A 93 -5.26 -6.71 13.79
N PRO A 94 -4.04 -6.63 13.22
CA PRO A 94 -3.78 -6.18 11.85
C PRO A 94 -4.67 -6.85 10.79
N VAL A 95 -4.83 -8.17 10.88
CA VAL A 95 -5.66 -8.93 9.93
C VAL A 95 -7.13 -8.48 9.95
N SER A 96 -7.68 -8.19 11.13
CA SER A 96 -9.05 -7.73 11.25
C SER A 96 -9.21 -6.29 10.75
N ALA A 97 -8.20 -5.42 10.95
CA ALA A 97 -8.20 -4.09 10.33
C ALA A 97 -8.28 -4.20 8.81
N LEU A 98 -7.46 -5.07 8.20
CA LEU A 98 -7.46 -5.28 6.75
C LEU A 98 -8.79 -5.88 6.25
N LEU A 99 -9.35 -6.88 6.92
CA LEU A 99 -10.65 -7.45 6.56
C LEU A 99 -11.77 -6.39 6.57
N LYS A 100 -11.79 -5.55 7.60
CA LYS A 100 -12.73 -4.43 7.70
C LYS A 100 -12.50 -3.41 6.59
N ALA A 101 -11.25 -3.04 6.33
CA ALA A 101 -10.87 -2.12 5.27
C ALA A 101 -11.30 -2.63 3.89
N THR A 102 -11.04 -3.91 3.58
CA THR A 102 -11.46 -4.55 2.33
C THR A 102 -12.98 -4.59 2.15
N SER A 103 -13.75 -4.76 3.23
CA SER A 103 -15.21 -4.67 3.14
C SER A 103 -15.70 -3.25 2.82
N ILE A 104 -15.03 -2.23 3.35
CA ILE A 104 -15.43 -0.83 3.20
C ILE A 104 -15.00 -0.27 1.85
N ILE A 105 -13.77 -0.58 1.39
CA ILE A 105 -13.18 -0.02 0.16
C ILE A 105 -13.99 -0.37 -1.10
N ARG A 106 -14.73 -1.47 -1.06
CA ARG A 106 -15.67 -1.87 -2.13
C ARG A 106 -16.85 -0.91 -2.31
N ARG A 107 -17.14 -0.09 -1.31
CA ARG A 107 -18.35 0.77 -1.25
C ARG A 107 -18.02 2.25 -1.09
N LYS A 108 -16.79 2.60 -0.69
CA LYS A 108 -16.35 3.96 -0.42
C LYS A 108 -15.02 4.22 -1.08
N GLU A 109 -14.89 5.38 -1.71
CA GLU A 109 -13.60 5.85 -2.23
C GLU A 109 -12.65 6.28 -1.10
N PHE A 110 -13.20 6.85 -0.02
CA PHE A 110 -12.42 7.28 1.13
C PHE A 110 -13.12 6.91 2.44
N TYR A 111 -12.38 6.39 3.40
CA TYR A 111 -12.84 6.23 4.78
C TYR A 111 -11.66 6.34 5.75
N TYR A 112 -11.87 7.10 6.83
CA TYR A 112 -10.93 7.19 7.93
C TYR A 112 -11.68 6.90 9.23
N GLU A 113 -11.14 5.97 10.03
CA GLU A 113 -11.68 5.67 11.35
C GLU A 113 -11.02 6.55 12.40
N GLU A 114 -11.81 7.44 13.00
CA GLU A 114 -11.44 8.17 14.21
C GLU A 114 -11.42 7.20 15.41
N SER A 115 -10.23 6.96 15.96
CA SER A 115 -10.01 6.05 17.08
C SER A 115 -8.67 6.34 17.74
N ILE A 116 -8.54 5.91 19.00
CA ILE A 116 -7.27 5.93 19.73
C ILE A 116 -6.37 4.81 19.21
N GLU A 117 -5.12 5.16 18.96
CA GLU A 117 -4.08 4.25 18.50
C GLU A 117 -3.20 3.79 19.68
N ASP A 118 -2.62 2.60 19.57
CA ASP A 118 -1.46 2.24 20.40
C ASP A 118 -0.29 1.94 19.46
N GLU A 119 0.88 1.70 20.05
CA GLU A 119 2.11 1.34 19.35
C GLU A 119 1.90 0.20 18.34
N ILE A 120 2.61 0.32 17.21
CA ILE A 120 2.74 -0.74 16.24
C ILE A 120 4.06 -1.48 16.47
N VAL A 121 3.98 -2.81 16.50
CA VAL A 121 5.15 -3.68 16.62
C VAL A 121 5.36 -4.37 15.28
N VAL A 122 6.58 -4.26 14.75
CA VAL A 122 6.99 -4.89 13.49
C VAL A 122 8.13 -5.85 13.79
N SER A 123 8.00 -7.09 13.33
CA SER A 123 9.08 -8.08 13.39
C SER A 123 9.76 -8.14 12.03
N HIS A 124 11.04 -7.79 11.98
CA HIS A 124 11.88 -8.04 10.81
C HIS A 124 12.43 -9.47 10.91
N ILE A 125 12.13 -10.30 9.92
CA ILE A 125 12.52 -11.71 9.87
C ILE A 125 13.50 -11.87 8.70
N ASP A 126 14.63 -12.51 8.96
CA ASP A 126 15.71 -12.74 7.99
C ASP A 126 16.16 -14.21 8.04
N LEU A 127 16.76 -14.69 6.94
CA LEU A 127 17.27 -16.05 6.83
C LEU A 127 18.79 -16.08 7.01
N ASN A 128 19.25 -16.86 7.99
CA ASN A 128 20.68 -17.03 8.25
C ASN A 128 21.38 -17.67 7.04
N ASN A 129 22.51 -17.09 6.65
CA ASN A 129 23.42 -17.61 5.64
C ASN A 129 22.80 -17.85 4.24
N ILE A 130 21.75 -17.09 3.89
CA ILE A 130 21.05 -17.25 2.61
C ILE A 130 21.98 -17.11 1.39
N THR A 131 23.02 -16.27 1.48
CA THR A 131 23.98 -16.06 0.39
C THR A 131 24.73 -17.34 0.01
N GLU A 132 25.24 -18.10 0.98
CA GLU A 132 25.98 -19.34 0.70
C GLU A 132 25.04 -20.41 0.13
N TYR A 133 23.86 -20.59 0.76
CA TYR A 133 22.87 -21.56 0.28
C TYR A 133 22.37 -21.26 -1.12
N ALA A 134 22.16 -19.98 -1.47
CA ALA A 134 21.79 -19.59 -2.83
C ALA A 134 22.90 -19.98 -3.81
N LEU A 135 24.16 -19.61 -3.55
CA LEU A 135 25.29 -19.97 -4.44
C LEU A 135 25.41 -21.47 -4.71
N GLU A 136 25.04 -22.32 -3.75
CA GLU A 136 25.06 -23.78 -3.90
C GLU A 136 23.83 -24.36 -4.60
N THR A 137 22.68 -23.69 -4.55
CA THR A 137 21.39 -24.28 -4.97
C THR A 137 20.71 -23.55 -6.14
N SER A 138 20.88 -22.24 -6.30
CA SER A 138 20.14 -21.42 -7.26
C SER A 138 20.69 -19.98 -7.36
N ILE A 139 20.68 -19.38 -8.57
CA ILE A 139 20.94 -17.93 -8.75
C ILE A 139 19.77 -17.03 -8.29
N TYR A 140 18.67 -17.65 -7.84
CA TYR A 140 17.56 -17.05 -7.11
C TYR A 140 17.65 -17.42 -5.64
#